data_AF-A0A5D3CPY8-F1
#
_entry.id   AF-A0A5D3CPY8-F1
#
_cell.length_a   1.000
_cell.length_b   1.000
_cell.length_c   1.000
_cell.angle_alpha   90.00
_cell.angle_beta   90.00
_cell.angle_gamma   90.00
#
_symmetry.space_group_name_H-M   'P 1'
#
loop_
_entity.id
_entity.type
_entity.pdbx_description
1 polymer ?
#
loop_
_entity_poly.entity_id
_entity_poly.type
_entity_poly.pdbx_seq_one_letter_code
_entity_poly.pdbx_strand_id
1 'polypeptide(L)'
;MGMAAGGVLQTNQRRLCPLFLALLLVTAFSSSSNAQQQPQVPCYFIFGDSLVDNGNNNRLSSLARADYLPYGIDFPRGPTGRFSNGKTTVDVIAELLGFNGYIPPYSNTRGRDILRGVNYASAAAGIREETGQQLGGRISFSGQVRNHQNIVRQIVNILGDQNAAADYLNKCIYSVGLGSNDYLNNYFMPQIYSSSRQYSPDQYAQILIQQYTQQLSILYDNGARKFALFGVGQIGCSPNALASSPDGRSCNQRYNFANQMFNNRLKSLVDQLNRDQPDARFIYIDSYGIFQDIINSPSSFGFRVTNAGCCGIGRNNGQITCLPFQTPCSNRREYLFWDAFHPTEAGNTIVGRRAYSAQRPSDAYPIDIRRLAQL
;
A
#
# COMPACT_ATOMS: atom_id res chain seq x y z
N MET A 1 74.81 -70.39 -4.45
CA MET A 1 75.80 -69.48 -5.06
C MET A 1 75.11 -68.69 -6.17
N GLY A 2 75.18 -67.34 -6.11
CA GLY A 2 74.99 -66.33 -7.19
C GLY A 2 73.68 -66.33 -7.98
N MET A 3 72.76 -65.37 -7.79
CA MET A 3 72.67 -64.04 -8.46
C MET A 3 72.54 -64.12 -10.01
N ALA A 4 71.36 -63.77 -10.57
CA ALA A 4 70.96 -62.46 -11.14
C ALA A 4 71.61 -62.20 -12.52
N ALA A 5 71.05 -61.55 -13.54
CA ALA A 5 69.86 -60.74 -13.82
C ALA A 5 69.65 -60.84 -15.37
N GLY A 6 68.49 -60.64 -15.97
CA GLY A 6 67.83 -59.35 -16.19
C GLY A 6 67.55 -59.17 -17.71
N GLY A 7 66.56 -58.34 -18.06
CA GLY A 7 66.43 -57.76 -19.40
C GLY A 7 65.05 -57.87 -20.05
N VAL A 8 64.24 -56.82 -19.88
CA VAL A 8 62.88 -56.62 -20.44
C VAL A 8 62.94 -56.04 -21.85
N LEU A 9 62.05 -56.51 -22.73
CA LEU A 9 61.86 -56.10 -24.12
C LEU A 9 60.94 -54.88 -24.28
N GLN A 10 61.29 -54.03 -25.25
CA GLN A 10 60.54 -52.86 -25.76
C GLN A 10 59.24 -53.25 -26.46
N THR A 11 58.22 -52.38 -26.42
CA THR A 11 57.33 -52.16 -27.57
C THR A 11 56.78 -50.72 -27.65
N ASN A 12 56.84 -50.21 -28.89
CA ASN A 12 56.32 -49.00 -29.52
C ASN A 12 55.28 -48.10 -28.82
N GLN A 13 55.65 -46.82 -28.67
CA GLN A 13 54.75 -45.70 -28.41
C GLN A 13 53.98 -45.28 -29.67
N ARG A 14 52.65 -45.28 -29.61
CA ARG A 14 51.79 -44.50 -30.53
C ARG A 14 51.33 -43.23 -29.79
N ARG A 15 51.66 -42.07 -30.38
CA ARG A 15 51.24 -40.74 -29.90
C ARG A 15 49.73 -40.58 -30.10
N LEU A 16 48.99 -40.41 -29.00
CA LEU A 16 47.60 -39.96 -28.99
C LEU A 16 47.54 -38.50 -28.53
N CYS A 17 46.71 -37.73 -29.23
CA CYS A 17 46.55 -36.28 -29.17
C CYS A 17 45.94 -35.81 -27.83
N PRO A 18 46.44 -34.75 -27.17
CA PRO A 18 46.03 -34.37 -25.80
C PRO A 18 44.77 -33.47 -25.74
N LEU A 19 43.85 -33.56 -26.71
CA LEU A 19 42.72 -32.62 -26.83
C LEU A 19 41.33 -33.20 -26.47
N PHE A 20 41.27 -34.39 -25.88
CA PHE A 20 40.00 -35.06 -25.54
C PHE A 20 39.89 -35.46 -24.06
N LEU A 21 40.55 -34.73 -23.16
CA LEU A 21 40.45 -34.97 -21.70
C LEU A 21 40.22 -33.69 -20.89
N ALA A 22 39.48 -32.73 -21.44
CA ALA A 22 39.08 -31.50 -20.73
C ALA A 22 37.59 -31.15 -20.96
N LEU A 23 36.71 -32.16 -20.96
CA LEU A 23 35.26 -31.95 -20.98
C LEU A 23 34.54 -32.84 -19.96
N LEU A 24 35.07 -32.92 -18.73
CA LEU A 24 34.23 -33.11 -17.56
C LEU A 24 33.76 -31.71 -17.12
N LEU A 25 32.89 -31.12 -17.94
CA LEU A 25 32.07 -29.99 -17.51
C LEU A 25 31.19 -30.54 -16.38
N VAL A 26 31.57 -30.20 -15.16
CA VAL A 26 30.72 -30.27 -13.98
C VAL A 26 29.45 -29.50 -14.33
N THR A 27 28.41 -30.21 -14.74
CA THR A 27 27.04 -29.69 -14.69
C THR A 27 26.69 -29.59 -13.22
N ALA A 28 27.17 -28.54 -12.57
CA ALA A 28 26.54 -28.02 -11.40
C ALA A 28 25.15 -27.60 -11.87
N PHE A 29 24.18 -28.50 -11.72
CA PHE A 29 22.80 -28.10 -11.61
C PHE A 29 22.78 -27.10 -10.45
N SER A 30 22.84 -25.82 -10.79
CA SER A 30 22.30 -24.79 -9.93
C SER A 30 20.83 -25.12 -9.81
N SER A 31 20.51 -25.97 -8.82
CA SER A 31 19.20 -25.99 -8.23
C SER A 31 19.01 -24.56 -7.73
N SER A 32 18.43 -23.72 -8.58
CA SER A 32 17.70 -22.54 -8.16
C SER A 32 16.56 -23.10 -7.32
N SER A 33 16.85 -23.45 -6.07
CA SER A 33 15.85 -23.35 -5.05
C SER A 33 15.34 -21.94 -5.22
N ASN A 34 14.09 -21.80 -5.69
CA ASN A 34 13.29 -20.66 -5.34
C ASN A 34 13.25 -20.69 -3.82
N ALA A 35 14.31 -20.18 -3.18
CA ALA A 35 14.35 -19.90 -1.77
C ALA A 35 13.29 -18.83 -1.63
N GLN A 36 12.07 -19.30 -1.36
CA GLN A 36 10.90 -18.48 -1.21
C GLN A 36 11.24 -17.53 -0.08
N GLN A 37 11.59 -16.30 -0.44
CA GLN A 37 12.20 -15.36 0.49
C GLN A 37 11.18 -15.17 1.61
N GLN A 38 11.55 -15.57 2.83
CA GLN A 38 10.63 -15.46 3.95
C GLN A 38 10.26 -13.98 4.13
N PRO A 39 8.98 -13.67 4.45
CA PRO A 39 8.58 -12.30 4.74
C PRO A 39 9.47 -11.68 5.82
N GLN A 40 9.82 -10.41 5.65
CA GLN A 40 10.66 -9.67 6.60
C GLN A 40 9.98 -9.48 7.97
N VAL A 41 8.65 -9.53 7.99
CA VAL A 41 7.82 -9.49 9.19
C VAL A 41 6.77 -10.60 9.11
N PRO A 42 6.33 -11.18 10.23
CA PRO A 42 5.41 -12.31 10.20
C PRO A 42 4.02 -11.93 9.68
N CYS A 43 3.60 -10.67 9.86
CA CYS A 43 2.29 -10.22 9.40
C CYS A 43 2.20 -8.74 9.04
N TYR A 44 1.24 -8.42 8.18
CA TYR A 44 0.99 -7.07 7.68
C TYR A 44 -0.50 -6.72 7.72
N PHE A 45 -0.88 -5.76 8.56
CA PHE A 45 -2.24 -5.27 8.69
C PHE A 45 -2.42 -3.90 8.04
N ILE A 46 -3.52 -3.72 7.31
CA ILE A 46 -3.74 -2.53 6.49
C ILE A 46 -5.08 -1.90 6.85
N PHE A 47 -5.06 -0.59 7.12
CA PHE A 47 -6.22 0.24 7.42
C PHE A 47 -6.22 1.40 6.43
N GLY A 48 -7.39 1.72 5.90
CA GLY A 48 -7.46 2.79 4.92
C GLY A 48 -8.80 2.97 4.24
N ASP A 49 -8.78 3.69 3.13
CA ASP A 49 -9.93 3.92 2.28
C ASP A 49 -9.81 3.19 0.93
N SER A 50 -10.46 3.71 -0.12
CA SER A 50 -10.45 3.14 -1.47
C SER A 50 -9.05 3.05 -2.10
N LEU A 51 -8.08 3.85 -1.64
CA LEU A 51 -6.70 3.81 -2.14
C LEU A 51 -6.02 2.47 -1.86
N VAL A 52 -6.51 1.72 -0.88
CA VAL A 52 -5.93 0.45 -0.43
C VAL A 52 -6.98 -0.65 -0.19
N ASP A 53 -8.28 -0.40 -0.44
CA ASP A 53 -9.31 -1.45 -0.43
C ASP A 53 -9.04 -2.48 -1.52
N ASN A 54 -9.24 -3.75 -1.19
CA ASN A 54 -9.05 -4.86 -2.09
C ASN A 54 -10.19 -5.90 -2.06
N GLY A 55 -11.35 -5.50 -1.55
CA GLY A 55 -12.59 -6.28 -1.63
C GLY A 55 -13.50 -6.22 -0.41
N ASN A 56 -13.28 -5.31 0.55
CA ASN A 56 -14.17 -5.18 1.70
C ASN A 56 -15.51 -4.53 1.33
N ASN A 57 -15.53 -3.65 0.31
CA ASN A 57 -16.76 -3.01 -0.15
C ASN A 57 -17.64 -3.87 -1.07
N ASN A 58 -17.14 -5.01 -1.60
CA ASN A 58 -17.83 -5.78 -2.65
C ASN A 58 -19.22 -6.31 -2.25
N ARG A 59 -19.47 -6.49 -0.95
CA ARG A 59 -20.76 -6.98 -0.41
C ARG A 59 -21.54 -5.93 0.37
N LEU A 60 -21.06 -4.69 0.39
CA LEU A 60 -21.78 -3.58 1.00
C LEU A 60 -22.76 -3.00 -0.04
N SER A 61 -23.94 -2.55 0.42
CA SER A 61 -24.83 -1.74 -0.40
C SER A 61 -24.22 -0.34 -0.51
N SER A 62 -23.36 -0.13 -1.50
CA SER A 62 -22.50 1.04 -1.65
C SER A 62 -22.31 1.42 -3.11
N LEU A 63 -22.26 2.71 -3.38
CA LEU A 63 -21.83 3.28 -4.66
C LEU A 63 -20.29 3.23 -4.80
N ALA A 64 -19.57 3.12 -3.68
CA ALA A 64 -18.11 3.01 -3.66
C ALA A 64 -17.69 1.54 -3.81
N ARG A 65 -17.79 1.04 -5.05
CA ARG A 65 -17.37 -0.33 -5.45
C ARG A 65 -16.49 -0.29 -6.69
N ALA A 66 -15.57 -1.26 -6.77
CA ALA A 66 -14.63 -1.44 -7.88
C ALA A 66 -14.43 -2.92 -8.24
N ASP A 67 -15.42 -3.76 -7.95
CA ASP A 67 -15.44 -5.19 -8.28
C ASP A 67 -16.12 -5.46 -9.64
N TYR A 68 -15.82 -4.61 -10.62
CA TYR A 68 -16.29 -4.73 -12.00
C TYR A 68 -15.25 -4.19 -12.99
N LEU A 69 -15.28 -4.67 -14.23
CA LEU A 69 -14.40 -4.16 -15.29
C LEU A 69 -14.74 -2.70 -15.63
N PRO A 70 -13.74 -1.86 -15.95
CA PRO A 70 -12.33 -2.22 -16.19
C PRO A 70 -11.42 -2.14 -14.94
N TYR A 71 -11.94 -1.97 -13.73
CA TYR A 71 -11.09 -2.08 -12.53
C TYR A 71 -10.43 -3.46 -12.46
N GLY A 72 -9.17 -3.51 -12.06
CA GLY A 72 -8.39 -4.75 -12.02
C GLY A 72 -8.08 -5.38 -13.38
N ILE A 73 -8.26 -4.67 -14.51
CA ILE A 73 -7.97 -5.21 -15.86
C ILE A 73 -6.52 -5.70 -16.04
N ASP A 74 -5.56 -5.10 -15.34
CA ASP A 74 -4.15 -5.51 -15.34
C ASP A 74 -3.79 -6.39 -14.13
N PHE A 75 -4.72 -6.59 -13.20
CA PHE A 75 -4.51 -7.45 -12.06
C PHE A 75 -4.73 -8.92 -12.46
N PRO A 76 -3.84 -9.87 -12.12
CA PRO A 76 -3.97 -11.26 -12.57
C PRO A 76 -5.28 -11.96 -12.19
N ARG A 77 -5.96 -11.51 -11.12
CA ARG A 77 -7.26 -12.04 -10.67
C ARG A 77 -8.46 -11.23 -11.16
N GLY A 78 -8.25 -10.25 -12.05
CA GLY A 78 -9.30 -9.36 -12.54
C GLY A 78 -9.84 -8.41 -11.46
N PRO A 79 -11.12 -8.01 -11.55
CA PRO A 79 -11.74 -7.03 -10.65
C PRO A 79 -11.95 -7.60 -9.25
N THR A 80 -11.02 -7.31 -8.33
CA THR A 80 -11.12 -7.76 -6.94
C THR A 80 -11.81 -6.76 -6.00
N GLY A 81 -12.11 -5.54 -6.45
CA GLY A 81 -12.48 -4.42 -5.59
C GLY A 81 -11.35 -3.42 -5.31
N ARG A 82 -10.23 -3.51 -6.04
CA ARG A 82 -9.17 -2.50 -6.02
C ARG A 82 -9.57 -1.33 -6.91
N PHE A 83 -9.50 -0.11 -6.39
CA PHE A 83 -9.80 1.10 -7.15
C PHE A 83 -8.61 1.51 -8.04
N SER A 84 -8.16 0.59 -8.88
CA SER A 84 -7.07 0.79 -9.83
C SER A 84 -7.23 -0.16 -11.01
N ASN A 85 -6.44 0.01 -12.07
CA ASN A 85 -6.28 -1.02 -13.10
C ASN A 85 -5.59 -2.28 -12.57
N GLY A 86 -4.84 -2.19 -11.48
CA GLY A 86 -4.01 -3.28 -10.99
C GLY A 86 -3.70 -3.19 -9.49
N LYS A 87 -2.42 -3.30 -9.13
CA LYS A 87 -1.95 -3.22 -7.74
C LYS A 87 -2.19 -1.84 -7.10
N THR A 88 -2.47 -1.86 -5.79
CA THR A 88 -2.44 -0.67 -4.93
C THR A 88 -1.08 -0.49 -4.26
N THR A 89 -0.84 0.64 -3.60
CA THR A 89 0.42 0.92 -2.88
C THR A 89 0.77 -0.17 -1.85
N VAL A 90 -0.23 -0.69 -1.12
CA VAL A 90 0.00 -1.71 -0.08
C VAL A 90 0.27 -3.10 -0.67
N ASP A 91 -0.20 -3.36 -1.89
CA ASP A 91 0.16 -4.60 -2.61
C ASP A 91 1.64 -4.60 -2.97
N VAL A 92 2.15 -3.46 -3.44
CA VAL A 92 3.58 -3.26 -3.77
C VAL A 92 4.43 -3.38 -2.51
N ILE A 93 3.98 -2.80 -1.38
CA ILE A 93 4.67 -2.92 -0.09
C ILE A 93 4.68 -4.39 0.39
N ALA A 94 3.57 -5.12 0.25
CA ALA A 94 3.51 -6.53 0.63
C ALA A 94 4.52 -7.39 -0.17
N GLU A 95 4.67 -7.13 -1.46
CA GLU A 95 5.69 -7.78 -2.30
C GLU A 95 7.11 -7.44 -1.83
N LEU A 96 7.38 -6.16 -1.56
CA LEU A 96 8.70 -5.70 -1.10
C LEU A 96 9.05 -6.21 0.30
N LEU A 97 8.05 -6.47 1.15
CA LEU A 97 8.20 -7.14 2.44
C LEU A 97 8.41 -8.67 2.31
N GLY A 98 8.29 -9.24 1.11
CA GLY A 98 8.53 -10.66 0.85
C GLY A 98 7.31 -11.57 1.09
N PHE A 99 6.09 -11.03 1.17
CA PHE A 99 4.91 -11.88 1.28
C PHE A 99 4.65 -12.66 0.00
N ASN A 100 4.37 -13.96 0.13
CA ASN A 100 3.90 -14.77 -0.98
C ASN A 100 2.43 -14.41 -1.30
N GLY A 101 2.25 -13.53 -2.28
CA GLY A 101 0.95 -12.99 -2.67
C GLY A 101 0.47 -11.86 -1.76
N TYR A 102 -0.67 -11.26 -2.10
CA TYR A 102 -1.18 -10.05 -1.45
C TYR A 102 -1.97 -10.31 -0.16
N ILE A 103 -2.00 -9.34 0.75
CA ILE A 103 -2.77 -9.43 2.00
C ILE A 103 -4.28 -9.43 1.69
N PRO A 104 -5.07 -10.42 2.16
CA PRO A 104 -6.48 -10.55 1.81
C PRO A 104 -7.42 -9.58 2.57
N PRO A 105 -8.60 -9.24 2.00
CA PRO A 105 -9.60 -8.40 2.66
C PRO A 105 -10.23 -9.11 3.87
N TYR A 106 -10.53 -8.36 4.94
CA TYR A 106 -11.24 -8.84 6.13
C TYR A 106 -12.53 -9.60 5.79
N SER A 107 -13.25 -9.19 4.74
CA SER A 107 -14.48 -9.84 4.29
C SER A 107 -14.29 -11.36 4.01
N ASN A 108 -13.11 -11.78 3.55
CA ASN A 108 -12.82 -13.14 3.10
C ASN A 108 -11.74 -13.88 3.91
N THR A 109 -11.04 -13.23 4.86
CA THR A 109 -9.94 -13.87 5.61
C THR A 109 -10.43 -14.58 6.87
N ARG A 110 -10.08 -15.87 7.03
CA ARG A 110 -10.48 -16.70 8.20
C ARG A 110 -9.35 -17.65 8.59
N GLY A 111 -9.46 -18.26 9.77
CA GLY A 111 -8.55 -19.32 10.21
C GLY A 111 -7.09 -18.86 10.28
N ARG A 112 -6.14 -19.75 9.95
CA ARG A 112 -4.70 -19.46 10.03
C ARG A 112 -4.23 -18.39 9.03
N ASP A 113 -4.97 -18.12 7.96
CA ASP A 113 -4.61 -17.06 6.99
C ASP A 113 -4.56 -15.68 7.65
N ILE A 114 -5.32 -15.49 8.73
CA ILE A 114 -5.31 -14.28 9.55
C ILE A 114 -3.91 -13.96 10.08
N LEU A 115 -3.11 -14.99 10.40
CA LEU A 115 -1.76 -14.80 10.95
C LEU A 115 -0.84 -14.08 9.96
N ARG A 116 -1.06 -14.19 8.65
CA ARG A 116 -0.24 -13.48 7.65
C ARG A 116 -0.59 -11.98 7.56
N GLY A 117 -1.75 -11.58 8.07
CA GLY A 117 -2.24 -10.22 7.99
C GLY A 117 -3.61 -10.11 7.30
N VAL A 118 -4.24 -8.95 7.47
CA VAL A 118 -5.58 -8.66 6.98
C VAL A 118 -5.65 -7.21 6.53
N ASN A 119 -6.31 -6.97 5.39
CA ASN A 119 -6.65 -5.66 4.90
C ASN A 119 -8.07 -5.29 5.33
N TYR A 120 -8.20 -4.25 6.16
CA TYR A 120 -9.47 -3.74 6.70
C TYR A 120 -10.00 -2.54 5.94
N ALA A 121 -9.24 -2.01 4.97
CA ALA A 121 -9.59 -0.79 4.27
C ALA A 121 -10.95 -0.89 3.57
N SER A 122 -11.68 0.21 3.52
CA SER A 122 -13.03 0.27 2.97
C SER A 122 -13.21 1.55 2.17
N ALA A 123 -13.62 1.43 0.91
CA ALA A 123 -13.87 2.60 0.09
C ALA A 123 -14.92 3.54 0.69
N ALA A 124 -14.73 4.84 0.45
CA ALA A 124 -15.43 5.97 1.07
C ALA A 124 -15.22 6.15 2.58
N ALA A 125 -14.44 5.29 3.26
CA ALA A 125 -14.18 5.45 4.68
C ALA A 125 -13.40 6.74 4.98
N GLY A 126 -13.78 7.39 6.07
CA GLY A 126 -13.02 8.45 6.71
C GLY A 126 -12.62 8.09 8.14
N ILE A 127 -11.87 9.01 8.73
CA ILE A 127 -11.55 9.02 10.15
C ILE A 127 -12.83 9.26 10.96
N ARG A 128 -13.66 10.21 10.51
CA ARG A 128 -14.95 10.50 11.15
C ARG A 128 -16.01 9.48 10.74
N GLU A 129 -16.94 9.20 11.65
CA GLU A 129 -17.99 8.20 11.43
C GLU A 129 -18.92 8.57 10.26
N GLU A 130 -19.29 9.84 10.13
CA GLU A 130 -20.24 10.29 9.12
C GLU A 130 -19.65 10.45 7.72
N THR A 131 -18.32 10.50 7.60
CA THR A 131 -17.63 10.65 6.33
C THR A 131 -18.02 9.54 5.35
N GLY A 132 -18.36 9.94 4.11
CA GLY A 132 -18.67 9.01 3.02
C GLY A 132 -20.04 8.31 3.09
N GLN A 133 -20.88 8.62 4.09
CA GLN A 133 -22.22 8.02 4.25
C GLN A 133 -23.14 8.24 3.03
N GLN A 134 -23.00 9.35 2.32
CA GLN A 134 -23.77 9.65 1.11
C GLN A 134 -23.51 8.65 -0.02
N LEU A 135 -22.42 7.89 0.04
CA LEU A 135 -22.08 6.83 -0.92
C LEU A 135 -22.62 5.46 -0.49
N GLY A 136 -23.33 5.37 0.64
CA GLY A 136 -23.91 4.14 1.16
C GLY A 136 -23.02 3.42 2.18
N GLY A 137 -23.03 2.08 2.12
CA GLY A 137 -22.29 1.21 3.04
C GLY A 137 -20.77 1.41 2.95
N ARG A 138 -20.16 1.62 4.12
CA ARG A 138 -18.71 1.79 4.31
C ARG A 138 -18.33 1.43 5.74
N ILE A 139 -17.07 1.01 5.95
CA ILE A 139 -16.50 0.71 7.26
C ILE A 139 -15.56 1.85 7.66
N SER A 140 -16.02 2.75 8.54
CA SER A 140 -15.24 3.88 9.09
C SER A 140 -13.96 3.39 9.79
N PHE A 141 -13.01 4.30 10.07
CA PHE A 141 -11.76 3.91 10.75
C PHE A 141 -12.02 3.14 12.04
N SER A 142 -12.95 3.58 12.89
CA SER A 142 -13.30 2.85 14.11
C SER A 142 -13.91 1.48 13.83
N GLY A 143 -14.67 1.33 12.75
CA GLY A 143 -15.16 0.04 12.28
C GLY A 143 -14.04 -0.90 11.86
N GLN A 144 -13.01 -0.38 11.19
CA GLN A 144 -11.84 -1.15 10.81
C GLN A 144 -11.03 -1.60 12.03
N VAL A 145 -10.87 -0.73 13.03
CA VAL A 145 -10.24 -1.08 14.31
C VAL A 145 -11.06 -2.14 15.06
N ARG A 146 -12.39 -2.04 15.10
CA ARG A 146 -13.25 -3.10 15.68
C ARG A 146 -13.06 -4.45 14.95
N ASN A 147 -12.97 -4.44 13.62
CA ASN A 147 -12.66 -5.64 12.85
C ASN A 147 -11.28 -6.21 13.22
N HIS A 148 -10.29 -5.36 13.47
CA HIS A 148 -8.98 -5.80 13.95
C HIS A 148 -9.05 -6.43 15.35
N GLN A 149 -9.79 -5.85 16.29
CA GLN A 149 -10.00 -6.46 17.62
C GLN A 149 -10.64 -7.86 17.52
N ASN A 150 -11.55 -8.06 16.56
CA ASN A 150 -12.11 -9.40 16.27
C ASN A 150 -11.04 -10.38 15.74
N ILE A 151 -10.11 -9.87 14.92
CA ILE A 151 -8.98 -10.65 14.41
C ILE A 151 -8.00 -10.99 15.53
N VAL A 152 -7.65 -10.04 16.39
CA VAL A 152 -6.75 -10.26 17.53
C VAL A 152 -7.30 -11.36 18.45
N ARG A 153 -8.61 -11.34 18.76
CA ARG A 153 -9.26 -12.43 19.51
C ARG A 153 -9.11 -13.80 18.84
N GLN A 154 -9.19 -13.86 17.51
CA GLN A 154 -8.96 -15.10 16.77
C GLN A 154 -7.49 -15.52 16.79
N ILE A 155 -6.55 -14.58 16.71
CA ILE A 155 -5.11 -14.85 16.82
C ILE A 155 -4.78 -15.42 18.20
N VAL A 156 -5.33 -14.87 19.28
CA VAL A 156 -5.22 -15.43 20.63
C VAL A 156 -5.69 -16.88 20.66
N ASN A 157 -6.85 -17.19 20.07
CA ASN A 157 -7.35 -18.57 20.01
C ASN A 157 -6.47 -19.50 19.18
N ILE A 158 -5.87 -19.01 18.10
CA ILE A 158 -5.00 -19.80 17.21
C ILE A 158 -3.64 -20.09 17.87
N LEU A 159 -3.09 -19.12 18.59
CA LEU A 159 -1.77 -19.20 19.22
C LEU A 159 -1.81 -19.77 20.65
N GLY A 160 -2.99 -19.81 21.26
CA GLY A 160 -3.25 -20.50 22.53
C GLY A 160 -3.37 -19.58 23.75
N ASP A 161 -2.72 -18.41 23.72
CA ASP A 161 -2.78 -17.45 24.83
C ASP A 161 -2.50 -16.00 24.39
N GLN A 162 -2.77 -15.07 25.31
CA GLN A 162 -2.65 -13.63 25.08
C GLN A 162 -1.20 -13.15 24.94
N ASN A 163 -0.26 -13.75 25.68
CA ASN A 163 1.15 -13.36 25.63
C ASN A 163 1.77 -13.78 24.30
N ALA A 164 1.50 -15.02 23.85
CA ALA A 164 1.93 -15.50 22.54
C ALA A 164 1.37 -14.63 21.39
N ALA A 165 0.12 -14.18 21.51
CA ALA A 165 -0.47 -13.25 20.54
C ALA A 165 0.19 -11.87 20.58
N ALA A 166 0.43 -11.29 21.76
CA ALA A 166 1.13 -10.02 21.89
C ALA A 166 2.56 -10.08 21.31
N ASP A 167 3.29 -11.15 21.62
CA ASP A 167 4.65 -11.42 21.10
C ASP A 167 4.68 -11.68 19.59
N TYR A 168 3.56 -12.08 19.01
CA TYR A 168 3.42 -12.23 17.56
C TYR A 168 3.11 -10.88 16.91
N LEU A 169 2.11 -10.16 17.43
CA LEU A 169 1.59 -8.92 16.88
C LEU A 169 2.61 -7.77 16.95
N ASN A 170 3.45 -7.72 17.99
CA ASN A 170 4.48 -6.69 18.12
C ASN A 170 5.55 -6.72 17.01
N LYS A 171 5.71 -7.84 16.30
CA LYS A 171 6.63 -7.97 15.16
C LYS A 171 6.01 -7.53 13.84
N CYS A 172 4.69 -7.38 13.78
CA CYS A 172 3.95 -7.08 12.56
C CYS A 172 3.93 -5.60 12.23
N ILE A 173 3.73 -5.29 10.94
CA ILE A 173 3.58 -3.92 10.44
C ILE A 173 2.11 -3.57 10.27
N TYR A 174 1.78 -2.32 10.57
CA TYR A 174 0.46 -1.73 10.47
C TYR A 174 0.54 -0.51 9.55
N SER A 175 -0.05 -0.57 8.36
CA SER A 175 -0.20 0.62 7.51
C SER A 175 -1.57 1.25 7.72
N VAL A 176 -1.58 2.57 7.94
CA VAL A 176 -2.81 3.34 8.18
C VAL A 176 -2.83 4.56 7.27
N GLY A 177 -3.77 4.62 6.32
CA GLY A 177 -3.92 5.73 5.38
C GLY A 177 -5.38 6.15 5.23
N LEU A 178 -5.78 7.18 5.97
CA LEU A 178 -7.13 7.78 5.92
C LEU A 178 -7.03 9.30 6.00
N GLY A 179 -8.09 9.98 5.56
CA GLY A 179 -8.21 11.45 5.63
C GLY A 179 -8.69 12.06 4.31
N SER A 180 -8.41 11.43 3.17
CA SER A 180 -8.82 11.93 1.84
C SER A 180 -10.34 12.15 1.77
N ASN A 181 -11.12 11.17 2.23
CA ASN A 181 -12.57 11.25 2.25
C ASN A 181 -13.10 12.26 3.28
N ASP A 182 -12.40 12.49 4.39
CA ASP A 182 -12.81 13.50 5.37
C ASP A 182 -12.79 14.92 4.79
N TYR A 183 -11.98 15.14 3.75
CA TYR A 183 -12.01 16.37 2.96
C TYR A 183 -12.95 16.28 1.77
N LEU A 184 -12.77 15.30 0.88
CA LEU A 184 -13.52 15.20 -0.39
C LEU A 184 -15.00 14.83 -0.18
N ASN A 185 -15.26 13.88 0.72
CA ASN A 185 -16.56 13.26 0.96
C ASN A 185 -17.14 13.66 2.32
N ASN A 186 -16.72 14.82 2.84
CA ASN A 186 -17.28 15.43 4.06
C ASN A 186 -17.05 16.96 4.08
N TYR A 187 -15.85 17.43 4.43
CA TYR A 187 -15.61 18.87 4.71
C TYR A 187 -15.92 19.78 3.52
N PHE A 188 -15.55 19.38 2.30
CA PHE A 188 -15.83 20.17 1.09
C PHE A 188 -17.19 19.84 0.42
N MET A 189 -18.11 19.20 1.15
CA MET A 189 -19.49 18.94 0.71
C MET A 189 -20.52 19.61 1.65
N PRO A 190 -20.58 20.96 1.70
CA PRO A 190 -21.41 21.69 2.66
C PRO A 190 -22.93 21.50 2.49
N GLN A 191 -23.37 20.99 1.34
CA GLN A 191 -24.77 20.67 1.06
C GLN A 191 -25.23 19.38 1.75
N ILE A 192 -24.30 18.47 2.07
CA ILE A 192 -24.58 17.18 2.72
C ILE A 192 -24.12 17.21 4.18
N TYR A 193 -22.98 17.85 4.45
CA TYR A 193 -22.34 17.86 5.76
C TYR A 193 -22.29 19.27 6.35
N SER A 194 -22.32 19.35 7.69
CA SER A 194 -22.19 20.62 8.42
C SER A 194 -20.74 20.97 8.79
N SER A 195 -19.78 20.08 8.56
CA SER A 195 -18.40 20.20 9.06
C SER A 195 -17.73 21.53 8.73
N SER A 196 -17.79 22.00 7.47
CA SER A 196 -17.19 23.28 7.09
C SER A 196 -17.95 24.53 7.58
N ARG A 197 -19.16 24.36 8.10
CA ARG A 197 -19.92 25.42 8.78
C ARG A 197 -19.60 25.46 10.27
N GLN A 198 -19.17 24.34 10.84
CA GLN A 198 -18.85 24.18 12.26
C GLN A 198 -17.38 24.43 12.58
N TYR A 199 -16.48 24.10 11.65
CA TYR A 199 -15.04 24.10 11.88
C TYR A 199 -14.32 24.88 10.80
N SER A 200 -13.29 25.64 11.19
CA SER A 200 -12.25 26.09 10.26
C SER A 200 -11.42 24.90 9.76
N PRO A 201 -10.63 25.05 8.67
CA PRO A 201 -9.77 23.96 8.19
C PRO A 201 -8.79 23.45 9.25
N ASP A 202 -8.25 24.35 10.07
CA ASP A 202 -7.32 24.02 11.15
C ASP A 202 -8.01 23.26 12.29
N GLN A 203 -9.19 23.73 12.72
CA GLN A 203 -10.00 23.04 13.73
C GLN A 203 -10.41 21.64 13.25
N TYR A 204 -10.77 21.51 11.98
CA TYR A 204 -11.13 20.22 11.40
C TYR A 204 -9.95 19.26 11.38
N ALA A 205 -8.77 19.71 10.92
CA ALA A 205 -7.55 18.91 10.96
C ALA A 205 -7.19 18.47 12.38
N GLN A 206 -7.35 19.35 13.38
CA GLN A 206 -7.14 19.03 14.79
C GLN A 206 -8.08 17.91 15.28
N ILE A 207 -9.37 17.97 14.94
CA ILE A 207 -10.35 16.95 15.34
C ILE A 207 -10.07 15.62 14.65
N LEU A 208 -9.70 15.65 13.36
CA LEU A 208 -9.30 14.43 12.64
C LEU A 208 -8.11 13.77 13.34
N ILE A 209 -7.09 14.52 13.73
CA ILE A 209 -5.92 14.00 14.44
C ILE A 209 -6.31 13.42 15.80
N GLN A 210 -7.17 14.10 16.57
CA GLN A 210 -7.63 13.58 17.86
C GLN A 210 -8.33 12.22 17.72
N GLN A 211 -9.23 12.08 16.73
CA GLN A 211 -9.93 10.81 16.49
C GLN A 211 -9.00 9.73 15.91
N TYR A 212 -8.06 10.13 15.04
CA TYR A 212 -7.04 9.24 14.50
C TYR A 212 -6.16 8.67 15.63
N THR A 213 -5.71 9.53 16.55
CA THR A 213 -4.92 9.12 17.74
C THR A 213 -5.69 8.12 18.60
N GLN A 214 -6.98 8.34 18.85
CA GLN A 214 -7.79 7.39 19.62
C GLN A 214 -7.80 5.98 18.99
N GLN A 215 -7.94 5.91 17.67
CA GLN A 215 -7.92 4.63 16.95
C GLN A 215 -6.52 3.99 16.98
N LEU A 216 -5.44 4.77 16.84
CA LEU A 216 -4.08 4.26 16.97
C LEU A 216 -3.79 3.73 18.38
N SER A 217 -4.26 4.42 19.42
CA SER A 217 -4.13 3.94 20.81
C SER A 217 -4.79 2.59 21.00
N ILE A 218 -5.99 2.39 20.45
CA ILE A 218 -6.67 1.08 20.53
C ILE A 218 -5.85 0.00 19.81
N LEU A 219 -5.27 0.28 18.64
CA LEU A 219 -4.40 -0.68 17.94
C LEU A 219 -3.16 -1.02 18.77
N TYR A 220 -2.51 -0.02 19.37
CA TYR A 220 -1.37 -0.20 20.26
C TYR A 220 -1.73 -1.05 21.49
N ASP A 221 -2.87 -0.78 22.13
CA ASP A 221 -3.38 -1.55 23.27
C ASP A 221 -3.71 -3.00 22.88
N ASN A 222 -3.89 -3.28 21.58
CA ASN A 222 -4.13 -4.60 21.01
C ASN A 222 -2.85 -5.24 20.40
N GLY A 223 -1.66 -4.78 20.81
CA GLY A 223 -0.38 -5.43 20.52
C GLY A 223 0.38 -4.89 19.30
N ALA A 224 -0.18 -3.93 18.57
CA ALA A 224 0.53 -3.29 17.46
C ALA A 224 1.72 -2.47 17.96
N ARG A 225 2.89 -2.60 17.31
CA ARG A 225 4.10 -1.85 17.66
C ARG A 225 4.80 -1.17 16.50
N LYS A 226 4.57 -1.56 15.24
CA LYS A 226 5.21 -0.96 14.07
C LYS A 226 4.17 -0.33 13.16
N PHE A 227 4.11 1.00 13.13
CA PHE A 227 3.10 1.75 12.40
C PHE A 227 3.70 2.57 11.27
N ALA A 228 3.15 2.43 10.07
CA ALA A 228 3.39 3.30 8.93
C ALA A 228 2.15 4.13 8.65
N LEU A 229 2.19 5.42 9.03
CA LEU A 229 1.10 6.37 8.90
C LEU A 229 1.27 7.14 7.58
N PHE A 230 0.34 6.97 6.65
CA PHE A 230 0.39 7.62 5.34
C PHE A 230 -0.30 8.99 5.40
N GLY A 231 0.44 10.04 5.06
CA GLY A 231 -0.15 11.35 4.83
C GLY A 231 -1.12 11.35 3.67
N VAL A 232 -2.09 12.26 3.69
CA VAL A 232 -3.05 12.47 2.61
C VAL A 232 -2.32 13.03 1.38
N GLY A 233 -2.56 12.43 0.21
CA GLY A 233 -2.00 12.91 -1.06
C GLY A 233 -2.53 14.29 -1.47
N GLN A 234 -2.07 14.78 -2.62
CA GLN A 234 -2.56 16.04 -3.20
C GLN A 234 -3.94 15.89 -3.83
N ILE A 235 -4.99 15.79 -3.00
CA ILE A 235 -6.37 15.60 -3.49
C ILE A 235 -6.83 16.75 -4.38
N GLY A 236 -6.29 17.96 -4.18
CA GLY A 236 -6.57 19.12 -5.04
C GLY A 236 -6.02 18.99 -6.46
N CYS A 237 -5.12 18.04 -6.70
CA CYS A 237 -4.60 17.71 -8.02
C CYS A 237 -5.23 16.45 -8.63
N SER A 238 -6.23 15.85 -7.98
CA SER A 238 -6.99 14.73 -8.56
C SER A 238 -7.73 15.18 -9.84
N PRO A 239 -7.96 14.29 -10.82
CA PRO A 239 -8.73 14.64 -12.00
C PRO A 239 -10.11 15.23 -11.69
N ASN A 240 -10.76 14.79 -10.61
CA ASN A 240 -12.00 15.38 -10.11
C ASN A 240 -11.86 16.87 -9.73
N ALA A 241 -10.83 17.21 -8.95
CA ALA A 241 -10.57 18.60 -8.59
C ALA A 241 -10.19 19.44 -9.81
N LEU A 242 -9.39 18.88 -10.72
CA LEU A 242 -8.97 19.53 -11.96
C LEU A 242 -10.14 19.77 -12.92
N ALA A 243 -11.12 18.89 -12.98
CA ALA A 243 -12.32 19.10 -13.79
C ALA A 243 -13.08 20.39 -13.42
N SER A 244 -12.94 20.83 -12.16
CA SER A 244 -13.55 22.06 -11.65
C SER A 244 -12.65 23.30 -11.80
N SER A 245 -11.38 23.15 -12.20
CA SER A 245 -10.48 24.29 -12.37
C SER A 245 -10.69 24.98 -13.74
N PRO A 246 -10.50 26.30 -13.88
CA PRO A 246 -10.73 27.00 -15.16
C PRO A 246 -9.91 26.43 -16.33
N ASP A 247 -8.70 25.96 -16.08
CA ASP A 247 -7.75 25.48 -17.09
C ASP A 247 -7.65 23.95 -17.19
N GLY A 248 -8.29 23.19 -16.28
CA GLY A 248 -8.18 21.73 -16.22
C GLY A 248 -6.79 21.23 -15.80
N ARG A 249 -5.97 22.09 -15.18
CA ARG A 249 -4.57 21.81 -14.82
C ARG A 249 -4.16 22.35 -13.46
N SER A 250 -4.69 23.50 -13.07
CA SER A 250 -4.41 24.14 -11.79
C SER A 250 -5.04 23.35 -10.64
N CYS A 251 -4.20 22.85 -9.74
CA CYS A 251 -4.67 22.17 -8.53
C CYS A 251 -5.48 23.10 -7.64
N ASN A 252 -6.50 22.56 -6.97
CA ASN A 252 -7.28 23.28 -5.99
C ASN A 252 -6.47 23.49 -4.69
N GLN A 253 -5.94 24.70 -4.52
CA GLN A 253 -5.11 25.05 -3.37
C GLN A 253 -5.88 25.05 -2.05
N ARG A 254 -7.20 25.31 -2.07
CA ARG A 254 -8.03 25.23 -0.86
C ARG A 254 -8.04 23.81 -0.30
N TYR A 255 -8.07 22.79 -1.17
CA TYR A 255 -8.01 21.39 -0.75
C TYR A 255 -6.61 21.04 -0.25
N ASN A 256 -5.58 21.39 -1.01
CA ASN A 256 -4.20 21.05 -0.66
C ASN A 256 -3.74 21.72 0.65
N PHE A 257 -4.11 22.99 0.90
CA PHE A 257 -3.80 23.64 2.18
C PHE A 257 -4.48 22.97 3.37
N ALA A 258 -5.76 22.57 3.23
CA ALA A 258 -6.46 21.86 4.30
C ALA A 258 -5.81 20.48 4.57
N ASN A 259 -5.43 19.74 3.53
CA ASN A 259 -4.71 18.47 3.66
C ASN A 259 -3.36 18.62 4.36
N GLN A 260 -2.60 19.66 4.00
CA GLN A 260 -1.28 19.89 4.60
C GLN A 260 -1.37 20.21 6.09
N MET A 261 -2.44 20.89 6.55
CA MET A 261 -2.67 21.08 7.99
C MET A 261 -2.80 19.74 8.72
N PHE A 262 -3.55 18.78 8.16
CA PHE A 262 -3.63 17.42 8.73
C PHE A 262 -2.29 16.68 8.65
N ASN A 263 -1.63 16.68 7.50
CA ASN A 263 -0.35 15.97 7.32
C ASN A 263 0.74 16.49 8.27
N ASN A 264 0.84 17.81 8.47
CA ASN A 264 1.79 18.41 9.40
C ASN A 264 1.51 17.93 10.83
N ARG A 265 0.25 17.93 11.25
CA ARG A 265 -0.15 17.42 12.57
C ARG A 265 0.05 15.91 12.70
N LEU A 266 -0.16 15.13 11.64
CA LEU A 266 0.10 13.68 11.62
C LEU A 266 1.59 13.39 11.79
N LYS A 267 2.46 14.17 11.15
CA LYS A 267 3.91 14.07 11.34
C LYS A 267 4.31 14.45 12.77
N SER A 268 3.76 15.52 13.34
CA SER A 268 3.99 15.86 14.77
C SER A 268 3.46 14.79 15.73
N LEU A 269 2.35 14.13 15.38
CA LEU A 269 1.80 13.02 16.16
C LEU A 269 2.76 11.83 16.20
N VAL A 270 3.50 11.55 15.11
CA VAL A 270 4.54 10.52 15.11
C VAL A 270 5.60 10.79 16.20
N ASP A 271 6.05 12.04 16.33
CA ASP A 271 7.01 12.41 17.37
C ASP A 271 6.44 12.25 18.78
N GLN A 272 5.17 12.63 18.96
CA GLN A 272 4.48 12.46 20.23
C GLN A 272 4.35 10.96 20.59
N LEU A 273 3.83 10.13 19.69
CA LEU A 273 3.61 8.71 19.97
C LEU A 273 4.93 7.96 20.21
N ASN A 274 6.00 8.28 19.47
CA ASN A 274 7.31 7.67 19.72
C ASN A 274 7.94 8.06 21.07
N ARG A 275 7.61 9.24 21.61
CA ARG A 275 8.00 9.63 22.97
C ARG A 275 7.15 8.96 24.03
N ASP A 276 5.84 8.93 23.83
CA ASP A 276 4.86 8.45 24.80
C ASP A 276 4.80 6.91 24.86
N GLN A 277 5.20 6.22 23.80
CA GLN A 277 5.15 4.75 23.65
C GLN A 277 6.53 4.20 23.22
N PRO A 278 7.49 4.09 24.16
CA PRO A 278 8.88 3.80 23.83
C PRO A 278 9.12 2.40 23.25
N ASP A 279 8.20 1.45 23.48
CA ASP A 279 8.20 0.09 22.95
C ASP A 279 7.55 -0.02 21.55
N ALA A 280 6.96 1.07 21.03
CA ALA A 280 6.42 1.16 19.68
C ALA A 280 7.24 2.11 18.80
N ARG A 281 7.03 1.96 17.49
CA ARG A 281 7.69 2.75 16.45
C ARG A 281 6.66 3.15 15.40
N PHE A 282 6.43 4.45 15.36
CA PHE A 282 5.58 5.13 14.39
C PHE A 282 6.47 5.83 13.37
N ILE A 283 6.10 5.71 12.09
CA ILE A 283 6.69 6.44 10.98
C ILE A 283 5.60 7.15 10.19
N TYR A 284 5.93 8.28 9.59
CA TYR A 284 5.13 9.03 8.65
C TYR A 284 5.65 8.79 7.24
N ILE A 285 4.76 8.50 6.29
CA ILE A 285 5.06 8.41 4.86
C ILE A 285 4.50 9.65 4.17
N ASP A 286 5.36 10.43 3.51
CA ASP A 286 4.99 11.67 2.84
C ASP A 286 4.40 11.44 1.45
N SER A 287 3.22 10.83 1.41
CA SER A 287 2.50 10.60 0.15
C SER A 287 2.25 11.91 -0.61
N TYR A 288 2.04 13.02 0.09
CA TYR A 288 1.86 14.34 -0.53
C TYR A 288 3.10 14.74 -1.35
N GLY A 289 4.28 14.70 -0.72
CA GLY A 289 5.55 15.05 -1.37
C GLY A 289 5.92 14.09 -2.50
N ILE A 290 5.68 12.78 -2.32
CA ILE A 290 5.92 11.78 -3.38
C ILE A 290 5.06 12.08 -4.61
N PHE A 291 3.76 12.35 -4.44
CA PHE A 291 2.89 12.76 -5.55
C PHE A 291 3.32 14.09 -6.16
N GLN A 292 3.86 15.01 -5.36
CA GLN A 292 4.33 16.30 -5.84
C GLN A 292 5.50 16.15 -6.79
N ASP A 293 6.47 15.30 -6.44
CA ASP A 293 7.58 14.98 -7.33
C ASP A 293 7.11 14.41 -8.66
N ILE A 294 6.14 13.49 -8.61
CA ILE A 294 5.58 12.87 -9.82
C ILE A 294 4.91 13.92 -10.71
N ILE A 295 4.07 14.79 -10.13
CA ILE A 295 3.35 15.83 -10.89
C ILE A 295 4.31 16.88 -11.46
N ASN A 296 5.37 17.23 -10.72
CA ASN A 296 6.35 18.23 -11.16
C ASN A 296 7.33 17.71 -12.21
N SER A 297 7.54 16.39 -12.30
CA SER A 297 8.49 15.78 -13.25
C SER A 297 7.97 14.47 -13.82
N PRO A 298 6.79 14.44 -14.46
CA PRO A 298 6.10 13.19 -14.80
C PRO A 298 6.90 12.26 -15.71
N SER A 299 7.65 12.82 -16.66
CA SER A 299 8.44 12.05 -17.61
C SER A 299 9.58 11.26 -16.96
N SER A 300 10.16 11.74 -15.85
CA SER A 300 11.20 10.98 -15.12
C SER A 300 10.65 9.73 -14.44
N PHE A 301 9.33 9.69 -14.25
CA PHE A 301 8.59 8.55 -13.69
C PHE A 301 7.85 7.74 -14.76
N GLY A 302 7.99 8.10 -16.04
CA GLY A 302 7.33 7.42 -17.16
C GLY A 302 5.89 7.85 -17.43
N PHE A 303 5.42 8.93 -16.81
CA PHE A 303 4.07 9.46 -17.05
C PHE A 303 4.06 10.52 -18.16
N ARG A 304 2.99 10.48 -18.97
CA ARG A 304 2.65 11.52 -19.94
C ARG A 304 1.37 12.27 -19.57
N VAL A 305 0.47 11.62 -18.82
CA VAL A 305 -0.82 12.20 -18.43
C VAL A 305 -0.97 12.18 -16.91
N THR A 306 -0.90 13.35 -16.31
CA THR A 306 -1.08 13.55 -14.86
C THR A 306 -2.32 14.35 -14.51
N ASN A 307 -2.98 14.95 -15.50
CA ASN A 307 -4.13 15.81 -15.28
C ASN A 307 -5.47 15.14 -15.61
N ALA A 308 -5.49 13.87 -16.04
CA ALA A 308 -6.73 13.18 -16.37
C ALA A 308 -6.70 11.71 -15.92
N GLY A 309 -7.87 11.16 -15.62
CA GLY A 309 -8.05 9.73 -15.41
C GLY A 309 -7.90 8.94 -16.72
N CYS A 310 -7.36 7.74 -16.66
CA CYS A 310 -7.33 6.81 -17.79
C CYS A 310 -8.74 6.29 -18.16
N CYS A 311 -9.63 6.20 -17.17
CA CYS A 311 -11.04 5.88 -17.30
C CYS A 311 -11.88 6.94 -16.56
N GLY A 312 -13.10 7.18 -17.02
CA GLY A 312 -14.01 8.19 -16.44
C GLY A 312 -14.65 9.05 -17.52
N ILE A 313 -15.58 9.91 -17.11
CA ILE A 313 -16.41 10.70 -18.03
C ILE A 313 -16.29 12.19 -17.72
N GLY A 314 -16.41 13.00 -18.76
CA GLY A 314 -16.41 14.44 -18.68
C GLY A 314 -15.00 15.02 -18.68
N ARG A 315 -14.90 16.27 -18.24
CA ARG A 315 -13.63 17.00 -18.22
C ARG A 315 -12.60 16.28 -17.36
N ASN A 316 -11.37 16.18 -17.87
CA ASN A 316 -10.25 15.46 -17.23
C ASN A 316 -10.57 13.96 -16.94
N ASN A 317 -11.64 13.38 -17.50
CA ASN A 317 -12.20 12.11 -17.05
C ASN A 317 -12.45 12.07 -15.52
N GLY A 318 -12.75 13.23 -14.93
CA GLY A 318 -12.80 13.43 -13.48
C GLY A 318 -14.18 13.75 -12.91
N GLN A 319 -15.17 14.05 -13.75
CA GLN A 319 -16.51 14.42 -13.27
C GLN A 319 -17.29 13.19 -12.79
N ILE A 320 -17.14 12.07 -13.50
CA ILE A 320 -17.70 10.78 -13.11
C ILE A 320 -16.57 9.78 -13.18
N THR A 321 -16.43 8.98 -12.12
CA THR A 321 -15.45 7.90 -12.07
C THR A 321 -15.73 6.83 -13.15
N CYS A 322 -14.81 5.88 -13.29
CA CYS A 322 -14.92 4.82 -14.28
C CYS A 322 -16.23 4.02 -14.14
N LEU A 323 -16.99 3.91 -15.24
CA LEU A 323 -18.24 3.13 -15.25
C LEU A 323 -18.01 1.67 -15.66
N PRO A 324 -18.93 0.76 -15.30
CA PRO A 324 -18.87 -0.63 -15.73
C PRO A 324 -18.72 -0.76 -17.25
N PHE A 325 -17.76 -1.60 -17.66
CA PHE A 325 -17.42 -1.91 -19.05
C PHE A 325 -16.99 -0.72 -19.93
N GLN A 326 -16.69 0.44 -19.33
CA GLN A 326 -16.10 1.55 -20.05
C GLN A 326 -14.73 1.13 -20.63
N THR A 327 -14.43 1.54 -21.87
CA THR A 327 -13.10 1.33 -22.46
C THR A 327 -12.12 2.33 -21.84
N PRO A 328 -11.08 1.87 -21.12
CA PRO A 328 -10.05 2.77 -20.58
C PRO A 328 -9.08 3.21 -21.68
N CYS A 329 -8.21 4.17 -21.36
CA CYS A 329 -7.08 4.54 -22.20
C CYS A 329 -6.22 3.32 -22.58
N SER A 330 -5.60 3.35 -23.77
CA SER A 330 -4.74 2.26 -24.26
C SER A 330 -3.42 2.15 -23.49
N ASN A 331 -2.76 3.29 -23.21
CA ASN A 331 -1.44 3.35 -22.58
C ASN A 331 -1.52 3.60 -21.07
N ARG A 332 -2.11 2.66 -20.32
CA ARG A 332 -2.38 2.80 -18.87
C ARG A 332 -1.15 3.11 -18.02
N ARG A 333 0.04 2.62 -18.42
CA ARG A 333 1.31 2.87 -17.70
C ARG A 333 1.81 4.31 -17.81
N GLU A 334 1.32 5.08 -18.79
CA GLU A 334 1.70 6.49 -18.99
C GLU A 334 0.75 7.46 -18.26
N TYR A 335 -0.31 6.95 -17.62
CA TYR A 335 -1.28 7.73 -16.84
C TYR A 335 -0.99 7.59 -15.35
N LEU A 336 -0.95 8.72 -14.64
CA LEU A 336 -0.82 8.72 -13.17
C LEU A 336 -2.13 8.25 -12.51
N PHE A 337 -3.26 8.75 -13.01
CA PHE A 337 -4.58 8.47 -12.44
C PHE A 337 -5.33 7.42 -13.27
N TRP A 338 -5.87 6.42 -12.59
CA TRP A 338 -6.76 5.43 -13.17
C TRP A 338 -8.14 6.02 -13.45
N ASP A 339 -8.71 6.70 -12.46
CA ASP A 339 -10.02 7.33 -12.55
C ASP A 339 -10.00 8.77 -11.99
N ALA A 340 -11.16 9.28 -11.60
CA ALA A 340 -11.34 10.63 -11.06
C ALA A 340 -10.51 10.94 -9.79
N PHE A 341 -10.08 9.91 -9.05
CA PHE A 341 -9.40 10.06 -7.76
C PHE A 341 -8.18 9.15 -7.61
N HIS A 342 -8.24 7.94 -8.14
CA HIS A 342 -7.33 6.87 -7.74
C HIS A 342 -6.15 6.72 -8.71
N PRO A 343 -4.95 6.36 -8.23
CA PRO A 343 -3.79 6.13 -9.09
C PRO A 343 -3.89 4.85 -9.91
N THR A 344 -3.18 4.81 -11.03
CA THR A 344 -2.91 3.56 -11.74
C THR A 344 -1.95 2.67 -10.95
N GLU A 345 -1.84 1.39 -11.33
CA GLU A 345 -0.79 0.49 -10.81
C GLU A 345 0.61 1.11 -10.97
N ALA A 346 0.86 1.84 -12.06
CA ALA A 346 2.14 2.52 -12.27
C ALA A 346 2.41 3.60 -11.21
N GLY A 347 1.40 4.43 -10.90
CA GLY A 347 1.48 5.40 -9.80
C GLY A 347 1.69 4.73 -8.44
N ASN A 348 0.87 3.73 -8.14
CA ASN A 348 0.94 2.96 -6.89
C ASN A 348 2.30 2.26 -6.71
N THR A 349 2.91 1.78 -7.80
CA THR A 349 4.24 1.14 -7.78
C THR A 349 5.33 2.10 -7.33
N ILE A 350 5.30 3.35 -7.81
CA ILE A 350 6.29 4.36 -7.41
C ILE A 350 6.10 4.73 -5.94
N VAL A 351 4.86 5.00 -5.53
CA VAL A 351 4.55 5.36 -4.13
C VAL A 351 4.91 4.23 -3.19
N GLY A 352 4.54 2.98 -3.50
CA GLY A 352 4.85 1.81 -2.67
C GLY A 352 6.35 1.58 -2.54
N ARG A 353 7.12 1.75 -3.62
CA ARG A 353 8.58 1.62 -3.59
C ARG A 353 9.24 2.72 -2.74
N ARG A 354 8.82 3.97 -2.87
CA ARG A 354 9.36 5.10 -2.09
C ARG A 354 8.94 5.07 -0.62
N ALA A 355 7.75 4.56 -0.32
CA ALA A 355 7.32 4.29 1.05
C ALA A 355 8.13 3.15 1.69
N TYR A 356 8.42 2.10 0.90
CA TYR A 356 9.23 0.97 1.36
C TYR A 356 10.69 1.35 1.61
N SER A 357 11.35 1.91 0.61
CA SER A 357 12.73 2.36 0.68
C SER A 357 12.78 3.80 0.18
N ALA A 358 13.04 4.73 1.10
CA ALA A 358 13.03 6.16 0.80
C ALA A 358 14.06 6.48 -0.30
N GLN A 359 13.63 7.19 -1.35
CA GLN A 359 14.53 7.68 -2.39
C GLN A 359 14.96 9.13 -2.12
N ARG A 360 14.16 9.86 -1.35
CA ARG A 360 14.52 11.15 -0.76
C ARG A 360 14.36 11.10 0.75
N PRO A 361 15.15 11.87 1.53
CA PRO A 361 14.98 11.95 2.98
C PRO A 361 13.60 12.43 3.43
N SER A 362 12.83 13.08 2.56
CA SER A 362 11.47 13.54 2.83
C SER A 362 10.40 12.46 2.67
N ASP A 363 10.69 11.33 1.98
CA ASP A 363 9.68 10.32 1.62
C ASP A 363 9.07 9.64 2.85
N ALA A 364 9.87 9.50 3.90
CA ALA A 364 9.48 8.89 5.16
C ALA A 364 10.18 9.57 6.34
N TYR A 365 9.57 9.51 7.52
CA TYR A 365 10.10 10.10 8.73
C TYR A 365 9.70 9.29 9.98
N PRO A 366 10.59 9.04 10.95
CA PRO A 366 12.03 9.30 10.92
C PRO A 366 12.81 8.30 10.07
N ILE A 367 12.20 7.17 9.70
CA ILE A 367 12.78 6.09 8.89
C ILE A 367 11.72 5.56 7.90
N ASP A 368 12.14 4.77 6.92
CA ASP A 368 11.24 4.11 5.96
C ASP A 368 10.74 2.74 6.44
N ILE A 369 9.80 2.13 5.70
CA ILE A 369 9.21 0.84 6.06
C ILE A 369 10.27 -0.29 6.04
N ARG A 370 11.26 -0.23 5.14
CA ARG A 370 12.36 -1.19 5.09
C ARG A 370 13.13 -1.21 6.40
N ARG A 371 13.46 -0.04 6.96
CA ARG A 371 14.13 0.05 8.26
C ARG A 371 13.20 -0.32 9.41
N LEU A 372 11.91 0.05 9.34
CA LEU A 372 10.90 -0.34 10.32
C LEU A 372 10.75 -1.88 10.42
N ALA A 373 10.85 -2.58 9.28
CA ALA A 373 10.78 -4.04 9.23
C ALA A 373 11.96 -4.74 9.94
N GLN A 374 13.08 -4.05 10.11
CA GLN A 374 14.30 -4.58 10.76
C GLN A 374 14.32 -4.39 12.28
N LEU A 375 13.39 -3.62 12.84
CA LEU A 375 13.21 -3.47 14.29
C LEU A 375 12.54 -4.71 14.87
#